data_AF-A0A4T0DC90-F1
#
_entry.id   AF-A0A4T0DC90-F1
#
_cell.length_a   1.000
_cell.length_b   1.000
_cell.length_c   1.000
_cell.angle_alpha   90.00
_cell.angle_beta   90.00
_cell.angle_gamma   90.00
#
_symmetry.space_group_name_H-M   'P 1'
#
loop_
_entity.id
_entity.type
_entity.pdbx_description
1 polymer ?
#
loop_
_entity_poly.entity_id
_entity_poly.type
_entity_poly.pdbx_seq_one_letter_code
_entity_poly.pdbx_strand_id
1 'polypeptide(L)'
;TYKVEVFDHVWHELFNWTFVLSLPRQASRREHAYLPKASVQKIWEVMRNKPYNVRPTMSMYNKLIKSLFIQQRTRDMWHYMCEALPLFEDMRIKTRDLSKALRKALRQPRHEIYTAQPVGQLHEDYMHSRVVQKTSRLWLKRWVRLLLASMHSWRKVDKDLFWSTIQIPKVILEWKEFMPSKVWYDIPGGRVGIILRSGEEKEIYQDKTMNIMDANDKVLGNNSLLPAQDGNRYVLTRRQQKAATKRGRVTLNQQIKAEKDSAGQKLQPEIDDE
;
A
#
# COMPACT_ATOMS: atom_id res chain seq x y z
N THR A 1 18.04 -3.76 46.69
CA THR A 1 17.53 -3.47 45.33
C THR A 1 16.44 -4.48 45.00
N TYR A 2 15.18 -4.04 44.89
CA TYR A 2 14.06 -4.93 44.63
C TYR A 2 14.16 -5.49 43.20
N LYS A 3 14.29 -6.82 43.07
CA LYS A 3 14.26 -7.55 41.79
C LYS A 3 12.81 -7.77 41.36
N VAL A 4 12.09 -6.70 41.04
CA VAL A 4 10.74 -6.83 40.48
C VAL A 4 10.86 -7.01 38.98
N GLU A 5 10.46 -8.17 38.48
CA GLU A 5 10.38 -8.44 37.04
C GLU A 5 9.20 -7.67 36.47
N VAL A 6 9.47 -6.74 35.56
CA VAL A 6 8.42 -5.97 34.88
C VAL A 6 8.01 -6.74 33.63
N PHE A 7 6.82 -7.35 33.67
CA PHE A 7 6.28 -8.12 32.56
C PHE A 7 5.89 -7.24 31.35
N ASP A 8 5.90 -7.83 30.15
CA ASP A 8 5.54 -7.16 28.89
C ASP A 8 4.17 -6.48 28.92
N HIS A 9 3.17 -7.12 29.56
CA HIS A 9 1.83 -6.55 29.67
C HIS A 9 1.80 -5.24 30.48
N VAL A 10 2.65 -5.11 31.51
CA VAL A 10 2.77 -3.89 32.31
C VAL A 10 3.33 -2.77 31.45
N TRP A 11 4.31 -3.06 30.59
CA TRP A 11 4.84 -2.09 29.63
C TRP A 11 3.82 -1.66 28.58
N HIS A 12 3.00 -2.60 28.08
CA HIS A 12 1.91 -2.28 27.18
C HIS A 12 0.89 -1.33 27.84
N GLU A 13 0.48 -1.60 29.07
CA GLU A 13 -0.43 -0.74 29.83
C GLU A 13 0.20 0.62 30.13
N LEU A 14 1.42 0.66 30.63
CA LEU A 14 2.13 1.91 30.92
C LEU A 14 2.24 2.79 29.66
N PHE A 15 2.59 2.19 28.52
CA PHE A 15 2.67 2.89 27.24
C PHE A 15 1.28 3.38 26.77
N ASN A 16 0.23 2.58 26.96
CA ASN A 16 -1.14 2.97 26.65
C ASN A 16 -1.58 4.19 27.47
N TRP A 17 -1.41 4.13 28.80
CA TRP A 17 -1.79 5.20 29.71
C TRP A 17 -1.02 6.48 29.44
N THR A 18 0.29 6.38 29.23
CA THR A 18 1.11 7.55 28.94
C THR A 18 0.77 8.20 27.60
N PHE A 19 0.42 7.39 26.59
CA PHE A 19 -0.16 7.91 25.35
C PHE A 19 -1.49 8.64 25.60
N VAL A 20 -2.42 8.04 26.33
CA VAL A 20 -3.74 8.65 26.64
C VAL A 20 -3.58 9.96 27.40
N LEU A 21 -2.72 10.00 28.42
CA LEU A 21 -2.47 11.17 29.26
C LEU A 21 -1.66 12.27 28.54
N SER A 22 -0.92 11.92 27.48
CA SER A 22 -0.18 12.89 26.64
C SER A 22 -1.06 13.63 25.63
N LEU A 23 -2.30 13.17 25.42
CA LEU A 23 -3.23 13.76 24.47
C LEU A 23 -4.25 14.65 25.19
N PRO A 24 -4.56 15.84 24.64
CA PRO A 24 -5.70 16.62 25.14
C PRO A 24 -6.99 15.83 24.88
N ARG A 25 -7.89 15.76 25.87
CA ARG A 25 -9.20 15.12 25.69
C ARG A 25 -10.00 15.96 24.70
N GLN A 26 -10.41 15.34 23.58
CA GLN A 26 -11.16 16.04 22.52
C GLN A 26 -12.48 16.66 22.99
N ALA A 27 -13.05 16.17 24.11
CA ALA A 27 -14.31 16.66 24.66
C ALA A 27 -14.21 18.02 25.37
N SER A 28 -13.03 18.42 25.83
CA SER A 28 -12.85 19.69 26.55
C SER A 28 -11.68 20.46 25.95
N ARG A 29 -11.98 21.48 25.14
CA ARG A 29 -10.98 22.40 24.56
C ARG A 29 -10.12 23.13 25.61
N ARG A 30 -10.49 23.08 26.89
CA ARG A 30 -9.80 23.74 28.01
C ARG A 30 -9.01 22.78 28.89
N GLU A 31 -9.11 21.47 28.68
CA GLU A 31 -8.32 20.49 29.44
C GLU A 31 -6.91 20.37 28.87
N HIS A 32 -5.92 20.60 29.73
CA HIS A 32 -4.51 20.43 29.41
C HIS A 32 -4.15 18.94 29.45
N ALA A 33 -3.21 18.53 28.59
CA ALA A 33 -2.64 17.19 28.71
C ALA A 33 -1.91 17.07 30.06
N TYR A 34 -2.16 15.97 30.78
CA TYR A 34 -1.52 15.72 32.08
C TYR A 34 -0.03 15.39 31.95
N LEU A 35 0.37 14.88 30.77
CA LEU A 35 1.77 14.58 30.46
C LEU A 35 2.26 15.38 29.24
N PRO A 36 3.55 15.78 29.23
CA PRO A 36 4.18 16.32 28.03
C PRO A 36 4.06 15.35 26.85
N LYS A 37 3.86 15.87 25.64
CA LYS A 37 3.76 15.06 24.41
C LYS A 37 4.97 14.14 24.19
N ALA A 38 6.16 14.63 24.55
CA ALA A 38 7.42 13.87 24.44
C ALA A 38 7.50 12.64 25.37
N SER A 39 6.63 12.52 26.38
CA SER A 39 6.67 11.42 27.35
C SER A 39 6.49 10.04 26.70
N VAL A 40 5.67 9.96 25.65
CA VAL A 40 5.45 8.72 24.89
C VAL A 40 6.76 8.21 24.28
N GLN A 41 7.57 9.12 23.72
CA GLN A 41 8.86 8.76 23.15
C GLN A 41 9.89 8.39 24.23
N LYS A 42 9.91 9.09 25.36
CA LYS A 42 10.80 8.74 26.48
C LYS A 42 10.53 7.31 26.97
N ILE A 43 9.26 6.95 27.16
CA ILE A 43 8.89 5.59 27.60
C ILE A 43 9.20 4.55 26.53
N TRP A 44 8.98 4.90 25.26
CA TRP A 44 9.36 4.05 24.14
C TRP A 44 10.85 3.70 24.14
N GLU A 45 11.71 4.69 24.42
CA GLU A 45 13.17 4.49 24.53
C GLU A 45 13.53 3.65 25.77
N VAL A 46 12.99 3.98 26.95
CA VAL A 46 13.24 3.24 28.19
C VAL A 46 12.86 1.76 28.07
N MET A 47 11.70 1.49 27.48
CA MET A 47 11.17 0.14 27.33
C MET A 47 12.02 -0.73 26.39
N ARG A 48 12.58 -0.15 25.32
CA ARG A 48 13.43 -0.88 24.35
C ARG A 48 14.88 -1.00 24.77
N ASN A 49 15.37 -0.04 25.56
CA ASN A 49 16.75 -0.03 26.02
C ASN A 49 16.96 -1.08 27.13
N LYS A 50 18.23 -1.45 27.34
CA LYS A 50 18.61 -2.24 28.52
C LYS A 50 18.21 -1.47 29.78
N PRO A 51 17.59 -2.12 30.78
CA PRO A 51 17.55 -3.57 31.02
C PRO A 51 16.33 -4.33 30.45
N TYR A 52 15.31 -3.65 29.92
CA TYR A 52 13.99 -4.26 29.70
C TYR A 52 13.82 -4.94 28.33
N ASN A 53 14.42 -4.41 27.26
CA ASN A 53 14.42 -5.01 25.91
C ASN A 53 13.05 -5.51 25.40
N VAL A 54 11.96 -4.81 25.72
CA VAL A 54 10.61 -5.25 25.37
C VAL A 54 10.40 -5.11 23.85
N ARG A 55 9.78 -6.11 23.24
CA ARG A 55 9.46 -6.10 21.81
C ARG A 55 8.18 -5.30 21.55
N PRO A 56 8.25 -4.19 20.79
CA PRO A 56 7.05 -3.38 20.55
C PRO A 56 6.06 -4.08 19.61
N THR A 57 4.77 -3.97 19.92
CA THR A 57 3.69 -4.45 19.05
C THR A 57 3.21 -3.36 18.09
N MET A 58 2.53 -3.77 17.02
CA MET A 58 1.99 -2.85 16.00
C MET A 58 1.05 -1.78 16.59
N SER A 59 0.29 -2.13 17.63
CA SER A 59 -0.57 -1.19 18.37
C SER A 59 0.23 -0.07 19.05
N MET A 60 1.42 -0.37 19.55
CA MET A 60 2.29 0.61 20.18
C MET A 60 2.91 1.55 19.15
N TYR A 61 3.38 1.00 18.01
CA TYR A 61 3.81 1.82 16.88
C TYR A 61 2.72 2.79 16.42
N ASN A 62 1.47 2.32 16.33
CA ASN A 62 0.36 3.18 15.94
C ASN A 62 0.16 4.38 16.89
N LYS A 63 0.30 4.16 18.19
CA LYS A 63 0.24 5.23 19.20
C LYS A 63 1.45 6.16 19.13
N LEU A 64 2.65 5.61 18.98
CA LEU A 64 3.89 6.39 18.82
C LEU A 64 3.81 7.31 17.60
N ILE A 65 3.48 6.76 16.43
CA ILE A 65 3.37 7.49 15.16
C ILE A 65 2.32 8.60 15.27
N LYS A 66 1.17 8.32 15.91
CA LYS A 66 0.16 9.35 16.17
C LYS A 66 0.68 10.45 17.09
N SER A 67 1.47 10.12 18.11
CA SER A 67 2.10 11.11 18.99
C SER A 67 3.13 11.97 18.24
N LEU A 68 3.99 11.36 17.43
CA LEU A 68 5.00 12.05 16.62
C LEU A 68 4.37 12.99 15.60
N PHE A 69 3.27 12.57 14.98
CA PHE A 69 2.47 13.43 14.10
C PHE A 69 1.99 14.70 14.81
N ILE A 70 1.45 14.57 16.03
CA ILE A 70 0.97 15.72 16.82
C ILE A 70 2.12 16.64 17.25
N GLN A 71 3.32 16.08 17.43
CA GLN A 71 4.54 16.82 17.71
C GLN A 71 5.21 17.41 16.45
N GLN A 72 4.66 17.17 15.25
CA GLN A 72 5.27 17.55 13.97
C GLN A 72 6.68 16.96 13.75
N ARG A 73 6.97 15.82 14.38
CA ARG A 73 8.24 15.08 14.26
C ARG A 73 8.21 14.08 13.11
N THR A 74 8.06 14.59 11.90
CA THR A 74 7.83 13.78 10.69
C THR A 74 9.01 12.88 10.32
N ARG A 75 10.26 13.30 10.56
CA ARG A 75 11.45 12.46 10.29
C ARG A 75 11.46 11.20 11.16
N ASP A 76 11.18 11.37 12.45
CA ASP A 76 11.10 10.24 13.38
C ASP A 76 9.90 9.36 13.05
N MET A 77 8.77 9.97 12.68
CA MET A 77 7.60 9.23 12.24
C MET A 77 7.91 8.32 11.05
N TRP A 78 8.63 8.84 10.04
CA TRP A 78 9.10 8.05 8.91
C TRP A 78 10.00 6.88 9.35
N HIS A 79 10.98 7.15 10.21
CA HIS A 79 11.87 6.11 10.74
C HIS A 79 11.10 4.96 11.40
N TYR A 80 10.18 5.28 12.31
CA TYR A 80 9.38 4.26 13.00
C TYR A 80 8.35 3.57 12.11
N MET A 81 7.84 4.25 11.08
CA MET A 81 7.01 3.60 10.05
C MET A 81 7.81 2.52 9.31
N CYS A 82 9.05 2.81 8.91
CA CYS A 82 9.93 1.84 8.27
C CYS A 82 10.32 0.70 9.22
N GLU A 83 10.60 1.00 10.49
CA GLU A 83 10.91 -0.02 11.52
C GLU A 83 9.73 -0.99 11.73
N ALA A 84 8.50 -0.48 11.65
CA ALA A 84 7.28 -1.27 11.83
C ALA A 84 6.87 -2.10 10.60
N LEU A 85 7.44 -1.85 9.42
CA LEU A 85 7.09 -2.62 8.21
C LEU A 85 7.39 -4.11 8.38
N PRO A 86 8.63 -4.56 8.69
CA PRO A 86 8.93 -5.99 8.84
C PRO A 86 7.95 -6.76 9.73
N LEU A 87 7.46 -6.14 10.82
CA LEU A 87 6.44 -6.74 11.70
C LEU A 87 5.12 -7.02 10.98
N PHE A 88 4.68 -6.14 10.08
CA PHE A 88 3.50 -6.36 9.25
C PHE A 88 3.70 -7.47 8.23
N GLU A 89 4.87 -7.50 7.58
CA GLU A 89 5.26 -8.58 6.66
C GLU A 89 5.24 -9.94 7.36
N ASP A 90 5.74 -10.03 8.59
CA ASP A 90 5.67 -11.25 9.41
C ASP A 90 4.22 -11.66 9.72
N MET A 91 3.36 -10.70 10.09
CA MET A 91 1.93 -10.95 10.28
C MET A 91 1.24 -11.43 9.00
N ARG A 92 1.65 -10.91 7.84
CA ARG A 92 1.14 -11.31 6.52
C ARG A 92 1.57 -12.74 6.18
N ILE A 93 2.82 -13.10 6.44
CA ILE A 93 3.33 -14.47 6.26
C ILE A 93 2.59 -15.44 7.19
N LYS A 94 2.51 -15.13 8.49
CA LYS A 94 1.79 -15.95 9.48
C LYS A 94 0.34 -16.20 9.07
N THR A 95 -0.38 -15.15 8.67
CA THR A 95 -1.79 -15.29 8.24
C THR A 95 -1.93 -16.14 6.97
N ARG A 96 -0.99 -16.00 6.03
CA ARG A 96 -0.95 -16.81 4.80
C ARG A 96 -0.71 -18.28 5.14
N ASP A 97 0.22 -18.57 6.04
CA ASP A 97 0.61 -19.93 6.36
C ASP A 97 -0.49 -20.63 7.18
N LEU A 98 -1.13 -19.93 8.12
CA LEU A 98 -2.36 -20.40 8.78
C LEU A 98 -3.50 -20.67 7.78
N SER A 99 -3.68 -19.79 6.79
CA SER A 99 -4.69 -20.01 5.74
C SER A 99 -4.41 -21.25 4.89
N LYS A 100 -3.12 -21.54 4.62
CA LYS A 100 -2.71 -22.75 3.90
C LYS A 100 -2.91 -23.99 4.76
N ALA A 101 -2.53 -23.94 6.03
CA ALA A 101 -2.71 -25.03 6.99
C ALA A 101 -4.20 -25.37 7.15
N LEU A 102 -5.06 -24.36 7.34
CA LEU A 102 -6.51 -24.54 7.44
C LEU A 102 -7.09 -25.16 6.17
N ARG A 103 -6.67 -24.67 4.98
CA ARG A 103 -7.10 -25.26 3.70
C ARG A 103 -6.63 -26.70 3.52
N LYS A 104 -5.45 -27.06 4.02
CA LYS A 104 -4.94 -28.43 3.99
C LYS A 104 -5.76 -29.33 4.92
N ALA A 105 -6.01 -28.89 6.15
CA ALA A 105 -6.80 -29.62 7.13
C ALA A 105 -8.25 -29.87 6.65
N LEU A 106 -8.87 -28.89 6.00
CA LEU A 106 -10.22 -29.03 5.43
C LEU A 106 -10.30 -29.95 4.22
N ARG A 107 -9.18 -30.25 3.56
CA ARG A 107 -9.10 -31.14 2.38
C ARG A 107 -8.80 -32.59 2.74
N GLN A 108 -8.44 -32.89 3.98
CA GLN A 108 -8.10 -34.25 4.41
C GLN A 108 -9.37 -35.11 4.57
N PRO A 109 -9.37 -36.37 4.12
CA PRO A 109 -10.48 -37.30 4.33
C PRO A 109 -10.77 -37.51 5.83
N ARG A 110 -12.05 -37.64 6.16
CA ARG A 110 -12.59 -37.73 7.54
C ARG A 110 -12.04 -38.90 8.38
N HIS A 111 -11.26 -39.80 7.80
CA HIS A 111 -10.70 -40.98 8.46
C HIS A 111 -9.28 -40.78 9.02
N GLU A 112 -8.61 -39.66 8.72
CA GLU A 112 -7.26 -39.31 9.22
C GLU A 112 -7.28 -38.18 10.26
N ILE A 113 -8.37 -38.03 11.04
CA ILE A 113 -8.54 -36.98 12.06
C ILE A 113 -7.77 -37.32 13.35
N TYR A 114 -6.50 -37.70 13.21
CA TYR A 114 -5.52 -37.72 14.29
C TYR A 114 -4.43 -36.67 14.01
N THR A 115 -4.85 -35.49 13.52
CA THR A 115 -3.93 -34.36 13.38
C THR A 115 -3.74 -33.68 14.74
N ALA A 116 -2.49 -33.31 15.06
CA ALA A 116 -2.07 -32.80 16.37
C ALA A 116 -2.71 -31.45 16.80
N GLN A 117 -3.48 -30.79 15.92
CA GLN A 117 -4.24 -29.59 16.27
C GLN A 117 -5.70 -29.76 15.83
N PRO A 118 -6.68 -29.59 16.73
CA PRO A 118 -8.08 -29.64 16.35
C PRO A 118 -8.38 -28.50 15.36
N VAL A 119 -9.11 -28.82 14.29
CA VAL A 119 -9.47 -27.88 13.21
C VAL A 119 -10.10 -26.58 13.75
N GLY A 120 -10.82 -26.66 14.88
CA GLY A 120 -11.38 -25.51 15.58
C GLY A 120 -10.34 -24.49 16.06
N GLN A 121 -9.27 -24.95 16.73
CA GLN A 121 -8.19 -24.06 17.21
C GLN A 121 -7.46 -23.41 16.03
N LEU A 122 -7.18 -24.17 14.97
CA LEU A 122 -6.54 -23.64 13.76
C LEU A 122 -7.41 -22.58 13.07
N HIS A 123 -8.73 -22.76 13.09
CA HIS A 123 -9.68 -21.77 12.58
C HIS A 123 -9.67 -20.48 13.42
N GLU A 124 -9.72 -20.61 14.75
CA GLU A 124 -9.66 -19.48 15.68
C GLU A 124 -8.35 -18.68 15.50
N ASP A 125 -7.20 -19.36 15.46
CA ASP A 125 -5.89 -18.77 15.23
C ASP A 125 -5.82 -18.02 13.90
N TYR A 126 -6.37 -18.62 12.83
CA TYR A 126 -6.46 -17.98 11.52
C TYR A 126 -7.32 -16.70 11.59
N MET A 127 -8.49 -16.77 12.23
CA MET A 127 -9.40 -15.62 12.34
C MET A 127 -8.76 -14.49 13.15
N HIS A 128 -8.14 -14.80 14.29
CA HIS A 128 -7.41 -13.83 15.10
C HIS A 128 -6.27 -13.18 14.29
N SER A 129 -5.42 -13.99 13.66
CA SER A 129 -4.31 -13.49 12.83
C SER A 129 -4.80 -12.60 11.68
N ARG A 130 -5.91 -12.97 11.04
CA ARG A 130 -6.52 -12.19 9.95
C ARG A 130 -7.04 -10.84 10.42
N VAL A 131 -7.67 -10.77 11.60
CA VAL A 131 -8.15 -9.51 12.19
C VAL A 131 -6.96 -8.60 12.51
N VAL A 132 -5.92 -9.14 13.15
CA VAL A 132 -4.69 -8.40 13.48
C VAL A 132 -4.00 -7.89 12.21
N GLN A 133 -3.89 -8.70 11.17
CA GLN A 133 -3.31 -8.28 9.89
C GLN A 133 -4.13 -7.16 9.23
N LYS A 134 -5.46 -7.31 9.16
CA LYS A 134 -6.34 -6.30 8.53
C LYS A 134 -6.30 -4.96 9.28
N THR A 135 -6.35 -4.99 10.61
CA THR A 135 -6.26 -3.78 11.45
C THR A 135 -4.90 -3.10 11.28
N SER A 136 -3.82 -3.86 11.29
CA SER A 136 -2.46 -3.36 11.04
C SER A 136 -2.32 -2.72 9.66
N ARG A 137 -2.92 -3.31 8.62
CA ARG A 137 -2.97 -2.71 7.28
C ARG A 137 -3.72 -1.38 7.26
N LEU A 138 -4.82 -1.26 8.02
CA LEU A 138 -5.55 0.01 8.14
C LEU A 138 -4.71 1.08 8.84
N TRP A 139 -3.92 0.70 9.84
CA TRP A 139 -2.97 1.62 10.49
C TRP A 139 -1.88 2.06 9.52
N LEU A 140 -1.25 1.17 8.76
CA LEU A 140 -0.25 1.54 7.75
C LEU A 140 -0.81 2.54 6.72
N LYS A 141 -2.02 2.28 6.19
CA LYS A 141 -2.71 3.23 5.30
C LYS A 141 -2.96 4.58 5.98
N ARG A 142 -3.29 4.57 7.27
CA ARG A 142 -3.49 5.81 8.04
C ARG A 142 -2.16 6.54 8.26
N TRP A 143 -1.09 5.84 8.59
CA TRP A 143 0.24 6.44 8.83
C TRP A 143 0.76 7.13 7.58
N VAL A 144 0.57 6.53 6.42
CA VAL A 144 0.83 7.16 5.13
C VAL A 144 0.10 8.50 4.98
N ARG A 145 -1.19 8.56 5.31
CA ARG A 145 -1.95 9.83 5.25
C ARG A 145 -1.44 10.84 6.26
N LEU A 146 -1.05 10.41 7.46
CA LEU A 146 -0.45 11.28 8.48
C LEU A 146 0.91 11.80 8.03
N LEU A 147 1.72 10.97 7.39
CA LEU A 147 3.00 11.35 6.81
C LEU A 147 2.83 12.43 5.77
N LEU A 148 1.99 12.19 4.77
CA LEU A 148 1.65 13.18 3.75
C LEU A 148 1.09 14.46 4.39
N ALA A 149 0.15 14.36 5.34
CA ALA A 149 -0.41 15.52 6.03
C ALA A 149 0.67 16.33 6.77
N SER A 150 1.61 15.67 7.44
CA SER A 150 2.70 16.33 8.16
C SER A 150 3.73 16.97 7.22
N MET A 151 3.93 16.40 6.03
CA MET A 151 4.80 16.96 4.99
C MET A 151 4.30 18.30 4.43
N HIS A 152 3.01 18.65 4.60
CA HIS A 152 2.53 19.99 4.24
C HIS A 152 3.18 21.08 5.10
N SER A 153 3.52 20.75 6.35
CA SER A 153 4.23 21.67 7.25
C SER A 153 5.68 21.89 6.83
N TRP A 154 6.24 20.99 6.00
CA TRP A 154 7.65 21.02 5.59
C TRP A 154 7.93 22.02 4.48
N ARG A 155 6.90 22.53 3.79
CA ARG A 155 7.05 23.61 2.80
C ARG A 155 7.81 24.82 3.35
N LYS A 156 7.72 25.09 4.65
CA LYS A 156 8.45 26.18 5.32
C LYS A 156 9.93 25.88 5.57
N VAL A 157 10.32 24.61 5.52
CA VAL A 157 11.64 24.10 5.92
C VAL A 157 12.44 23.58 4.71
N ASP A 158 11.78 23.08 3.65
CA ASP A 158 12.39 22.50 2.44
C ASP A 158 12.87 23.59 1.46
N LYS A 159 13.90 24.34 1.85
CA LYS A 159 14.54 25.36 1.00
C LYS A 159 15.30 24.75 -0.18
N ASP A 160 15.84 23.54 0.00
CA ASP A 160 16.74 22.90 -0.96
C ASP A 160 16.01 22.03 -2.00
N LEU A 161 14.67 21.99 -1.96
CA LEU A 161 13.79 21.14 -2.79
C LEU A 161 14.06 19.63 -2.70
N PHE A 162 15.04 19.18 -1.93
CA PHE A 162 15.44 17.77 -1.83
C PHE A 162 14.27 16.89 -1.39
N TRP A 163 13.50 17.35 -0.40
CA TRP A 163 12.39 16.53 0.11
C TRP A 163 11.22 16.49 -0.85
N SER A 164 10.82 17.64 -1.39
CA SER A 164 9.73 17.72 -2.37
C SER A 164 10.01 16.97 -3.67
N THR A 165 11.24 17.02 -4.20
CA THR A 165 11.56 16.47 -5.52
C THR A 165 12.05 15.02 -5.50
N ILE A 166 12.80 14.62 -4.48
CA ILE A 166 13.42 13.29 -4.44
C ILE A 166 12.70 12.40 -3.43
N GLN A 167 12.56 12.89 -2.20
CA GLN A 167 12.23 11.98 -1.10
C GLN A 167 10.74 11.68 -0.99
N ILE A 168 9.85 12.65 -1.21
CA ILE A 168 8.40 12.40 -1.25
C ILE A 168 8.05 11.41 -2.38
N PRO A 169 8.51 11.57 -3.64
CA PRO A 169 8.28 10.58 -4.68
C PRO A 169 8.81 9.18 -4.33
N LYS A 170 10.00 9.09 -3.74
CA LYS A 170 10.57 7.81 -3.28
C LYS A 170 9.67 7.14 -2.24
N VAL A 171 9.21 7.88 -1.24
CA VAL A 171 8.27 7.41 -0.21
C VAL A 171 6.97 6.91 -0.85
N ILE A 172 6.41 7.64 -1.82
CA ILE A 172 5.18 7.25 -2.53
C ILE A 172 5.36 5.92 -3.27
N LEU A 173 6.52 5.68 -3.86
CA LEU A 173 6.83 4.43 -4.57
C LEU A 173 7.04 3.27 -3.60
N GLU A 174 7.82 3.47 -2.53
CA GLU A 174 8.09 2.45 -1.52
C GLU A 174 6.81 2.01 -0.80
N TRP A 175 5.91 2.95 -0.52
CA TRP A 175 4.67 2.71 0.21
C TRP A 175 3.44 2.58 -0.68
N LYS A 176 3.64 2.29 -1.97
CA LYS A 176 2.56 2.20 -2.97
C LYS A 176 1.40 1.28 -2.55
N GLU A 177 1.69 0.16 -1.88
CA GLU A 177 0.64 -0.79 -1.42
C GLU A 177 -0.34 -0.15 -0.42
N PHE A 178 0.11 0.86 0.33
CA PHE A 178 -0.65 1.52 1.39
C PHE A 178 -1.14 2.92 1.01
N MET A 179 -0.76 3.45 -0.17
CA MET A 179 -1.19 4.78 -0.60
C MET A 179 -2.69 4.88 -0.92
N PRO A 180 -3.28 6.06 -0.72
CA PRO A 180 -4.58 6.38 -1.30
C PRO A 180 -4.47 6.50 -2.83
N SER A 181 -5.56 6.26 -3.56
CA SER A 181 -5.58 6.31 -5.03
C SER A 181 -5.28 7.70 -5.60
N LYS A 182 -5.56 8.76 -4.84
CA LYS A 182 -5.23 10.14 -5.18
C LYS A 182 -4.34 10.69 -4.08
N VAL A 183 -3.11 11.02 -4.42
CA VAL A 183 -2.12 11.66 -3.55
C VAL A 183 -1.83 13.03 -4.12
N TRP A 184 -1.68 14.03 -3.26
CA TRP A 184 -1.15 15.32 -3.67
C TRP A 184 -0.13 15.77 -2.63
N TYR A 185 0.88 16.48 -3.10
CA TYR A 185 1.87 17.12 -2.24
C TYR A 185 2.27 18.47 -2.83
N ASP A 186 2.68 19.38 -1.96
CA ASP A 186 3.05 20.74 -2.35
C ASP A 186 4.57 20.82 -2.62
N ILE A 187 4.93 21.56 -3.67
CA ILE A 187 6.27 21.93 -4.10
C ILE A 187 6.37 23.46 -4.05
N PRO A 188 7.55 24.09 -3.91
CA PRO A 188 7.67 25.56 -3.98
C PRO A 188 6.98 26.18 -5.20
N GLY A 189 7.02 25.51 -6.36
CA GLY A 189 6.38 25.96 -7.61
C GLY A 189 4.90 25.60 -7.80
N GLY A 190 4.26 24.91 -6.85
CA GLY A 190 2.84 24.53 -6.99
C GLY A 190 2.47 23.23 -6.29
N ARG A 191 1.42 22.55 -6.75
CA ARG A 191 0.97 21.27 -6.18
C ARG A 191 1.08 20.16 -7.21
N VAL A 192 1.62 19.02 -6.83
CA VAL A 192 1.70 17.82 -7.68
C VAL A 192 0.62 16.84 -7.24
N GLY A 193 -0.28 16.51 -8.16
CA GLY A 193 -1.27 15.46 -7.99
C GLY A 193 -0.80 14.16 -8.65
N ILE A 194 -0.75 13.08 -7.88
CA ILE A 194 -0.44 11.72 -8.34
C ILE A 194 -1.71 10.87 -8.21
N ILE A 195 -2.12 10.26 -9.33
CA ILE A 195 -3.22 9.29 -9.35
C ILE A 195 -2.59 7.90 -9.47
N LEU A 196 -2.66 7.14 -8.39
CA LEU A 196 -2.25 5.74 -8.35
C LEU A 196 -3.40 4.89 -8.89
N ARG A 197 -3.27 4.50 -10.15
CA ARG A 197 -4.24 3.65 -10.86
C ARG A 197 -3.96 2.17 -10.63
N SER A 198 -5.03 1.38 -10.58
CA SER A 198 -4.94 -0.09 -10.70
C SER A 198 -4.38 -0.49 -12.07
N GLY A 199 -3.92 -1.74 -12.23
CA GLY A 199 -3.36 -2.24 -13.49
C GLY A 199 -4.32 -2.07 -14.67
N GLU A 200 -5.58 -2.47 -14.48
CA GLU A 200 -6.65 -2.37 -15.48
C GLU A 200 -6.99 -0.90 -15.82
N GLU A 201 -7.12 -0.05 -14.80
CA GLU A 201 -7.38 1.39 -14.97
C GLU A 201 -6.23 2.11 -15.68
N LYS A 202 -5.00 1.61 -15.52
CA LYS A 202 -3.82 2.13 -16.22
C LYS A 202 -3.90 1.82 -17.71
N GLU A 203 -4.31 0.62 -18.10
CA GLU A 203 -4.48 0.25 -19.51
C GLU A 203 -5.58 1.10 -20.17
N ILE A 204 -6.75 1.21 -19.54
CA ILE A 204 -7.86 2.04 -20.04
C ILE A 204 -7.45 3.52 -20.19
N TYR A 205 -6.70 4.06 -19.23
CA TYR A 205 -6.22 5.43 -19.32
C TYR A 205 -5.22 5.60 -20.46
N GLN A 206 -4.28 4.66 -20.62
CA GLN A 206 -3.30 4.68 -21.71
C GLN A 206 -3.98 4.67 -23.06
N ASP A 207 -4.96 3.78 -23.26
CA ASP A 207 -5.72 3.68 -24.52
C ASP A 207 -6.50 4.98 -24.79
N LYS A 208 -7.17 5.55 -23.78
CA LYS A 208 -7.85 6.85 -23.93
C LYS A 208 -6.90 7.98 -24.29
N THR A 209 -5.74 8.06 -23.63
CA THR A 209 -4.74 9.09 -23.96
C THR A 209 -4.16 8.92 -25.36
N MET A 210 -3.89 7.68 -25.77
CA MET A 210 -3.40 7.38 -27.13
C MET A 210 -4.44 7.77 -28.18
N ASN A 211 -5.72 7.45 -27.96
CA ASN A 211 -6.79 7.82 -28.89
C ASN A 211 -6.97 9.35 -29.03
N ILE A 212 -6.84 10.11 -27.93
CA ILE A 212 -6.89 11.58 -27.95
C ILE A 212 -5.68 12.15 -28.70
N MET A 213 -4.49 11.57 -28.51
CA MET A 213 -3.26 12.01 -29.19
C MET A 213 -3.30 11.67 -30.69
N ASP A 214 -3.76 10.48 -31.07
CA ASP A 214 -3.97 10.10 -32.48
C ASP A 214 -5.02 10.98 -33.16
N ALA A 215 -6.07 11.38 -32.42
CA ALA A 215 -7.05 12.34 -32.92
C ALA A 215 -6.44 13.73 -33.12
N ASN A 216 -5.62 14.20 -32.18
CA ASN A 216 -4.91 15.47 -32.31
C ASN A 216 -3.87 15.44 -33.44
N ASP A 217 -3.15 14.34 -33.64
CA ASP A 217 -2.18 14.16 -34.73
C ASP A 217 -2.87 14.13 -36.10
N LYS A 218 -4.08 13.56 -36.21
CA LYS A 218 -4.90 13.66 -37.43
C LYS A 218 -5.35 15.09 -37.72
N VAL A 219 -5.68 15.86 -36.69
CA VAL A 219 -6.07 17.27 -36.83
C VAL A 219 -4.86 18.14 -37.21
N LEU A 220 -3.70 17.90 -36.61
CA LEU A 220 -2.44 18.60 -36.91
C LEU A 220 -1.87 18.20 -38.29
N GLY A 221 -2.03 16.93 -38.70
CA GLY A 221 -1.64 16.45 -40.03
C GLY A 221 -2.49 17.03 -41.16
N ASN A 222 -3.75 17.40 -40.88
CA ASN A 222 -4.63 18.06 -41.84
C ASN A 222 -4.37 19.58 -41.94
N ASN A 223 -3.79 20.20 -40.91
CA ASN A 223 -3.42 21.62 -40.89
C ASN A 223 -1.89 21.75 -40.76
N SER A 224 -1.19 21.49 -41.87
CA SER A 224 0.27 21.62 -41.97
C SER A 224 0.73 23.06 -41.77
N LEU A 225 0.93 23.48 -40.52
CA LEU A 225 1.53 24.77 -40.16
C LEU A 225 2.72 24.66 -39.20
N LEU A 226 3.09 23.45 -38.77
CA LEU A 226 4.31 23.24 -37.98
C LEU A 226 5.15 22.11 -38.60
N PRO A 227 6.43 22.36 -38.93
CA PRO A 227 7.33 21.29 -39.33
C PRO A 227 7.45 20.32 -38.17
N ALA A 228 7.52 19.02 -38.49
CA ALA A 228 7.73 17.95 -37.54
C ALA A 228 9.07 18.15 -36.80
N GLN A 229 9.06 18.93 -35.72
CA GLN A 229 10.17 18.99 -34.80
C GLN A 229 10.14 17.71 -33.96
N ASP A 230 11.08 16.83 -34.32
CA ASP A 230 11.62 15.79 -33.46
C ASP A 230 11.84 16.28 -32.03
N GLY A 231 11.41 15.49 -31.04
CA GLY A 231 11.85 15.68 -29.67
C GLY A 231 11.10 14.86 -28.62
N ASN A 232 9.77 14.74 -28.71
CA ASN A 232 8.96 14.07 -27.69
C ASN A 232 8.14 12.90 -28.25
N ARG A 233 8.73 12.11 -29.16
CA ARG A 233 8.17 10.82 -29.53
C ARG A 233 8.31 9.89 -28.34
N TYR A 234 7.19 9.46 -27.75
CA TYR A 234 7.18 8.59 -26.58
C TYR A 234 8.05 7.36 -26.83
N VAL A 235 9.19 7.28 -26.14
CA VAL A 235 10.00 6.07 -26.07
C VAL A 235 9.20 5.08 -25.22
N LEU A 236 8.29 4.34 -25.85
CA LEU A 236 7.78 3.10 -25.28
C LEU A 236 9.02 2.31 -24.86
N THR A 237 9.13 1.98 -23.57
CA THR A 237 10.23 1.12 -23.12
C THR A 237 10.25 -0.15 -23.99
N ARG A 238 11.42 -0.71 -24.32
CA ARG A 238 11.51 -1.94 -25.15
C ARG A 238 10.56 -3.06 -24.70
N ARG A 239 10.23 -3.12 -23.40
CA ARG A 239 9.22 -4.03 -22.83
C ARG A 239 7.79 -3.71 -23.25
N GLN A 240 7.39 -2.44 -23.28
CA GLN A 240 6.08 -2.01 -23.76
C GLN A 240 5.92 -2.22 -25.27
N GLN A 241 6.97 -1.97 -26.06
CA GLN A 241 6.96 -2.27 -27.50
C GLN A 241 6.81 -3.77 -27.77
N LYS A 242 7.53 -4.62 -27.03
CA LYS A 242 7.39 -6.09 -27.10
C LYS A 242 6.02 -6.58 -26.65
N ALA A 243 5.42 -5.94 -25.64
CA ALA A 243 4.07 -6.27 -25.19
C ALA A 243 3.01 -5.89 -26.24
N ALA A 244 3.13 -4.72 -26.85
CA ALA A 244 2.24 -4.26 -27.92
C ALA A 244 2.34 -5.13 -29.18
N THR A 245 3.56 -5.46 -29.63
CA THR A 245 3.77 -6.38 -30.77
C THR A 245 3.30 -7.80 -30.48
N LYS A 246 3.48 -8.31 -29.25
CA LYS A 246 2.93 -9.60 -28.84
C LYS A 246 1.39 -9.58 -28.81
N ARG A 247 0.77 -8.48 -28.37
CA ARG A 247 -0.70 -8.29 -28.40
C ARG A 247 -1.22 -8.25 -29.84
N GLY A 248 -0.60 -7.49 -30.73
CA GLY A 248 -0.98 -7.42 -32.15
C GLY A 248 -0.93 -8.78 -32.86
N ARG A 249 0.05 -9.62 -32.53
CA ARG A 249 0.11 -11.01 -33.03
C ARG A 249 -1.00 -11.90 -32.48
N VAL A 250 -1.38 -11.74 -31.20
CA VAL A 250 -2.46 -12.54 -30.59
C VAL A 250 -3.82 -12.16 -31.16
N THR A 251 -4.09 -10.87 -31.35
CA THR A 251 -5.35 -10.40 -31.96
C THR A 251 -5.46 -10.80 -33.42
N LEU A 252 -4.37 -10.71 -34.20
CA LEU A 252 -4.35 -11.17 -35.59
C LEU A 252 -4.62 -12.69 -35.67
N ASN A 253 -3.99 -13.48 -34.80
CA ASN A 253 -4.22 -14.93 -34.77
C ASN A 253 -5.64 -15.31 -34.34
N GLN A 254 -6.28 -14.52 -33.48
CA GLN A 254 -7.68 -14.72 -33.09
C GLN A 254 -8.65 -14.35 -34.21
N GLN A 255 -8.37 -13.28 -34.96
CA GLN A 255 -9.16 -12.89 -36.14
C GLN A 255 -9.05 -13.93 -37.26
N ILE A 256 -7.84 -14.40 -37.57
CA ILE A 256 -7.62 -15.47 -38.57
C ILE A 256 -8.32 -16.77 -38.16
N LYS A 257 -8.37 -17.08 -36.86
CA LYS A 257 -9.08 -18.26 -36.36
C LYS A 257 -10.61 -18.09 -36.52
N ALA A 258 -11.15 -16.93 -36.16
CA ALA A 258 -12.58 -16.64 -36.31
C ALA A 258 -13.05 -16.64 -37.77
N GLU A 259 -12.23 -16.15 -38.71
CA GLU A 259 -12.53 -16.23 -40.15
C GLU A 259 -12.52 -17.66 -40.67
N LYS A 260 -11.59 -18.50 -40.21
CA LYS A 260 -11.55 -19.93 -40.58
C LYS A 260 -12.75 -20.71 -40.03
N ASP A 261 -13.14 -20.44 -38.79
CA ASP A 261 -14.30 -21.08 -38.16
C ASP A 261 -15.61 -20.65 -38.86
N SER A 262 -15.72 -19.40 -39.33
CA SER A 262 -16.86 -18.92 -40.12
C SER A 262 -16.90 -19.47 -41.55
N ALA A 263 -15.75 -19.79 -42.16
CA ALA A 263 -15.68 -20.36 -43.50
C ALA A 263 -15.99 -21.87 -43.52
N GLY A 264 -15.62 -22.60 -42.48
CA GLY A 264 -15.89 -24.05 -42.36
C GLY A 264 -17.37 -24.41 -42.18
N GLN A 265 -18.20 -23.46 -41.77
CA GLN A 265 -19.62 -23.70 -41.48
C GLN A 265 -20.55 -23.52 -42.70
N LYS A 266 -20.01 -23.11 -43.86
CA LYS A 266 -20.78 -22.90 -45.12
C LYS A 266 -20.69 -24.06 -46.13
N LEU A 267 -20.06 -25.18 -45.80
CA LEU A 267 -19.91 -26.34 -46.69
C LEU A 267 -20.42 -27.62 -46.01
N GLN A 268 -21.73 -27.72 -45.83
CA GLN A 268 -22.43 -29.00 -45.73
C GLN A 268 -23.61 -28.96 -46.70
N PRO A 269 -23.58 -29.70 -47.83
CA PRO A 269 -24.74 -29.81 -48.71
C PRO A 269 -25.82 -30.67 -48.05
N GLU A 270 -27.06 -30.18 -48.03
CA GLU A 270 -28.27 -30.96 -47.74
C GLU A 270 -28.33 -32.14 -48.72
N ILE A 271 -28.31 -33.36 -48.17
CA ILE A 271 -28.70 -34.58 -48.87
C ILE A 271 -30.15 -34.80 -48.47
N ASP A 272 -31.06 -34.53 -49.40
CA ASP A 272 -32.46 -34.90 -49.32
C ASP A 272 -32.58 -36.40 -49.66
N ASP A 273 -33.05 -37.20 -48.71
CA ASP A 273 -33.49 -38.58 -48.93
C ASP A 273 -35.02 -38.65 -48.67
N GLU A 274 -35.80 -38.81 -49.75
CA GLU A 274 -37.11 -39.48 -49.78
C GLU A 274 -37.01 -40.75 -50.63
#